data_AF-A0A7C3YF94-F1
#
_entry.id   AF-A0A7C3YF94-F1
#
_cell.length_a   1.000
_cell.length_b   1.000
_cell.length_c   1.000
_cell.angle_alpha   90.00
_cell.angle_beta   90.00
_cell.angle_gamma   90.00
#
_symmetry.space_group_name_H-M   'P 1'
#
loop_
_entity.id
_entity.type
_entity.pdbx_description
1 polymer ?
#
loop_
_entity_poly.entity_id
_entity_poly.type
_entity_poly.pdbx_seq_one_letter_code
_entity_poly.pdbx_strand_id
1 'polypeptide(L)'
;MFVFVVIAIMILYVLTRLRIVGFLSWLLFALIWLEKIPYYLSIYDYYNTSIMFLAFVFFTLIALTILKSGSVVFVMVTILAAVSSLIYFLFTIPLLKDMLIKHTIFMTVNLANSLGFEFTSSDNFIYYNGRRVEIILACTGIESMALFSAILFSVNAEIRRRIAAFLISVPVIYVLNLLRNIFIVAAFGENWFGENSFYVAHHVISKVLATFALILISLGVFKILPEVADMIVNLKNELVRTWRKSD
;
A
#
# COMPACT_ATOMS: atom_id res chain seq x y z
N MET A 1 -9.40 -0.51 15.86
CA MET A 1 -10.61 0.32 16.09
C MET A 1 -10.39 1.78 15.70
N PHE A 2 -9.33 2.44 16.18
CA PHE A 2 -9.03 3.85 15.89
C PHE A 2 -8.98 4.21 14.39
N VAL A 3 -8.38 3.36 13.55
CA VAL A 3 -8.28 3.63 12.10
C VAL A 3 -9.65 3.72 11.40
N PHE A 4 -10.61 2.89 11.79
CA PHE A 4 -11.97 2.95 11.22
C PHE A 4 -12.68 4.25 11.58
N VAL A 5 -12.39 4.84 12.75
CA VAL A 5 -12.87 6.16 13.14
C VAL A 5 -12.27 7.23 12.21
N VAL A 6 -10.96 7.18 11.95
CA VAL A 6 -10.31 8.11 11.03
C VAL A 6 -10.89 8.02 9.62
N ILE A 7 -11.14 6.80 9.11
CA ILE A 7 -11.80 6.58 7.82
C ILE A 7 -13.22 7.16 7.82
N ALA A 8 -13.99 6.98 8.91
CA ALA A 8 -15.33 7.56 9.01
C ALA A 8 -15.31 9.09 8.99
N ILE A 9 -14.34 9.73 9.66
CA ILE A 9 -14.17 11.19 9.64
C ILE A 9 -13.73 11.66 8.24
N MET A 10 -12.87 10.91 7.54
CA MET A 10 -12.52 11.18 6.14
C MET A 10 -13.75 11.14 5.22
N ILE A 11 -14.61 10.14 5.37
CA ILE A 11 -15.88 10.05 4.63
C ILE A 11 -16.79 11.22 4.99
N LEU A 12 -16.89 11.59 6.26
CA LEU A 12 -17.66 12.76 6.71
C LEU A 12 -17.13 14.05 6.07
N TYR A 13 -15.81 14.21 5.94
CA TYR A 13 -15.22 15.34 5.21
C TYR A 13 -15.61 15.31 3.73
N VAL A 14 -15.56 14.16 3.07
CA VAL A 14 -15.97 14.04 1.66
C VAL A 14 -17.43 14.45 1.44
N LEU A 15 -18.33 14.09 2.37
CA LEU A 15 -19.76 14.41 2.31
C LEU A 15 -20.06 15.88 2.64
N THR A 16 -19.46 16.40 3.72
CA THR A 16 -19.79 17.73 4.26
C THR A 16 -18.93 18.85 3.68
N ARG A 17 -17.73 18.52 3.17
CA ARG A 17 -16.69 19.44 2.70
C ARG A 17 -16.25 20.48 3.75
N LEU A 18 -16.57 20.25 5.03
CA LEU A 18 -16.19 21.15 6.12
C LEU A 18 -14.68 21.08 6.36
N ARG A 19 -14.02 22.24 6.28
CA ARG A 19 -12.54 22.35 6.38
C ARG A 19 -12.01 21.78 7.70
N ILE A 20 -12.70 22.03 8.81
CA ILE A 20 -12.32 21.53 10.14
C ILE A 20 -12.36 20.00 10.17
N VAL A 21 -13.39 19.39 9.57
CA VAL A 21 -13.51 17.92 9.51
C VAL A 21 -12.38 17.34 8.65
N GLY A 22 -12.07 17.97 7.51
CA GLY A 22 -10.95 17.56 6.67
C GLY A 22 -9.60 17.68 7.36
N PHE A 23 -9.34 18.80 8.03
CA PHE A 23 -8.14 19.01 8.86
C PHE A 23 -8.00 17.92 9.93
N LEU A 24 -9.05 17.69 10.73
CA LEU A 24 -9.02 16.68 11.79
C LEU A 24 -8.80 15.27 11.23
N SER A 25 -9.47 14.91 10.12
CA SER A 25 -9.32 13.60 9.50
C SER A 25 -7.87 13.31 9.07
N TRP A 26 -7.23 14.27 8.40
CA TRP A 26 -5.85 14.11 7.91
C TRP A 26 -4.81 14.24 9.01
N LEU A 27 -5.07 15.05 10.04
CA LEU A 27 -4.19 15.14 11.20
C LEU A 27 -4.19 13.83 11.99
N LEU A 28 -5.38 13.28 12.28
CA LEU A 28 -5.49 11.97 12.93
C LEU A 28 -4.87 10.87 12.07
N PHE A 29 -5.05 10.93 10.74
CA PHE A 29 -4.38 10.03 9.83
C PHE A 29 -2.86 10.15 9.92
N ALA A 30 -2.30 11.36 9.91
CA ALA A 30 -0.86 11.57 10.09
C ALA A 30 -0.35 10.95 11.40
N LEU A 31 -1.07 11.12 12.51
CA LEU A 31 -0.70 10.57 13.81
C LEU A 31 -0.65 9.03 13.82
N ILE A 32 -1.49 8.35 13.03
CA ILE A 32 -1.41 6.87 12.87
C ILE A 32 -0.04 6.46 12.32
N TRP A 33 0.52 7.22 11.38
CA TRP A 33 1.84 6.93 10.81
C TRP A 33 2.96 7.21 11.82
N LEU A 34 2.82 8.28 12.61
CA LEU A 34 3.74 8.59 13.70
C LEU A 34 3.76 7.48 14.76
N GLU A 35 2.61 6.91 15.11
CA GLU A 35 2.48 5.82 16.08
C GLU A 35 3.27 4.56 15.68
N LYS A 36 3.53 4.34 14.38
CA LYS A 36 4.29 3.18 13.89
C LYS A 36 5.80 3.31 14.04
N ILE A 37 6.32 4.52 14.23
CA ILE A 37 7.77 4.78 14.29
C ILE A 37 8.47 3.99 15.41
N PRO A 38 7.98 3.95 16.67
CA PRO A 38 8.66 3.21 17.75
C PRO A 38 8.84 1.72 17.44
N TYR A 39 7.85 1.09 16.79
CA TYR A 39 7.93 -0.31 16.38
C TYR A 39 9.06 -0.53 15.38
N TYR A 40 9.13 0.25 14.30
CA TYR A 40 10.17 0.07 13.28
C TYR A 40 11.57 0.39 13.80
N LEU A 41 11.69 1.36 14.70
CA LEU A 41 12.94 1.63 15.42
C LEU A 41 13.38 0.45 16.29
N SER A 42 12.45 -0.22 16.98
CA SER A 42 12.76 -1.37 17.84
C SER A 42 13.32 -2.59 17.10
N ILE A 43 13.04 -2.69 15.79
CA ILE A 43 13.55 -3.76 14.92
C ILE A 43 14.65 -3.29 13.96
N TYR A 44 15.21 -2.10 14.18
CA TYR A 44 16.26 -1.49 13.35
C TYR A 44 15.88 -1.32 11.86
N ASP A 45 14.59 -1.22 11.56
CA ASP A 45 14.10 -0.98 10.20
C ASP A 45 14.05 0.53 9.92
N TYR A 46 15.23 1.11 9.70
CA TYR A 46 15.40 2.52 9.41
C TYR A 46 14.70 2.96 8.12
N TYR A 47 14.61 2.06 7.14
CA TYR A 47 13.93 2.34 5.88
C TYR A 47 12.44 2.62 6.11
N ASN A 48 11.74 1.71 6.79
CA ASN A 48 10.34 1.92 7.12
C ASN A 48 10.16 3.09 8.09
N THR A 49 11.07 3.28 9.05
CA THR A 49 11.06 4.45 9.95
C THR A 49 11.07 5.77 9.17
N SER A 50 11.96 5.93 8.20
CA SER A 50 12.03 7.14 7.37
C SER A 50 10.76 7.37 6.56
N ILE A 51 10.19 6.32 5.98
CA ILE A 51 8.91 6.41 5.24
C ILE A 51 7.78 6.86 6.15
N MET A 52 7.67 6.28 7.35
CA MET A 52 6.61 6.65 8.31
C MET A 52 6.72 8.12 8.74
N PHE A 53 7.95 8.61 8.96
CA PHE A 53 8.20 10.02 9.29
C PHE A 53 7.84 10.95 8.12
N LEU A 54 8.27 10.65 6.91
CA LEU A 54 7.94 11.45 5.71
C LEU A 54 6.44 11.47 5.45
N ALA A 55 5.75 10.34 5.64
CA ALA A 55 4.29 10.24 5.54
C ALA A 55 3.60 11.11 6.60
N PHE A 56 4.06 11.08 7.85
CA PHE A 56 3.56 11.95 8.91
C PHE A 56 3.69 13.43 8.53
N VAL A 57 4.86 13.87 8.07
CA VAL A 57 5.10 15.26 7.63
C VAL A 57 4.17 15.62 6.47
N PHE A 58 4.08 14.77 5.46
CA PHE A 58 3.27 15.01 4.27
C PHE A 58 1.76 15.08 4.59
N PHE A 59 1.24 14.16 5.39
CA PHE A 59 -0.19 14.16 5.77
C PHE A 59 -0.54 15.31 6.72
N THR A 60 0.39 15.74 7.57
CA THR A 60 0.25 16.97 8.36
C THR A 60 0.17 18.19 7.46
N LEU A 61 1.02 18.26 6.43
CA LEU A 61 0.97 19.34 5.43
C LEU A 61 -0.36 19.35 4.69
N ILE A 62 -0.91 18.20 4.30
CA ILE A 62 -2.24 18.10 3.71
C ILE A 62 -3.31 18.63 4.67
N ALA A 63 -3.30 18.20 5.94
CA ALA A 63 -4.25 18.65 6.94
C ALA A 63 -4.28 20.18 7.06
N LEU A 64 -3.11 20.80 7.22
CA LEU A 64 -2.97 22.25 7.33
C LEU A 64 -3.41 22.98 6.05
N THR A 65 -3.12 22.41 4.88
CA THR A 65 -3.49 23.00 3.60
C THR A 65 -5.01 22.95 3.37
N ILE A 66 -5.69 21.89 3.81
CA ILE A 66 -7.16 21.82 3.79
C ILE A 66 -7.77 22.95 4.62
N LEU A 67 -7.22 23.19 5.81
CA LEU A 67 -7.69 24.25 6.70
C LEU A 67 -7.54 25.64 6.07
N LYS A 68 -6.39 25.90 5.42
CA LYS A 68 -6.05 27.20 4.82
C LYS A 68 -6.75 27.46 3.48
N SER A 69 -6.78 26.49 2.57
CA SER A 69 -7.29 26.67 1.20
C SER A 69 -8.79 26.37 1.04
N GLY A 70 -9.29 25.30 1.67
CA GLY A 70 -10.63 24.77 1.40
C GLY A 70 -10.83 24.24 -0.03
N SER A 71 -9.76 23.91 -0.76
CA SER A 71 -9.84 23.44 -2.15
C SER A 71 -10.53 22.07 -2.28
N VAL A 72 -11.32 21.89 -3.34
CA VAL A 72 -12.02 20.63 -3.64
C VAL A 72 -11.08 19.49 -4.00
N VAL A 73 -9.83 19.79 -4.40
CA VAL A 73 -8.80 18.80 -4.75
C VAL A 73 -8.60 17.79 -3.61
N PHE A 74 -8.64 18.26 -2.37
CA PHE A 74 -8.47 17.42 -1.20
C PHE A 74 -9.62 16.44 -0.98
N VAL A 75 -10.83 16.70 -1.50
CA VAL A 75 -11.94 15.75 -1.45
C VAL A 75 -11.61 14.50 -2.27
N MET A 76 -11.06 14.67 -3.47
CA MET A 76 -10.66 13.56 -4.35
C MET A 76 -9.54 12.71 -3.73
N VAL A 77 -8.52 13.37 -3.18
CA VAL A 77 -7.41 12.68 -2.51
C VAL A 77 -7.90 11.97 -1.24
N THR A 78 -8.83 12.57 -0.50
CA THR A 78 -9.41 11.95 0.70
C THR A 78 -10.23 10.72 0.37
N ILE A 79 -11.08 10.74 -0.66
CA ILE A 79 -11.88 9.56 -1.00
C ILE A 79 -10.98 8.41 -1.47
N LEU A 80 -9.90 8.69 -2.22
CA LEU A 80 -8.91 7.68 -2.58
C LEU A 80 -8.25 7.07 -1.34
N ALA A 81 -7.76 7.92 -0.42
CA ALA A 81 -7.10 7.48 0.80
C ALA A 81 -8.05 6.67 1.70
N ALA A 82 -9.31 7.12 1.85
CA ALA A 82 -10.32 6.47 2.67
C ALA A 82 -10.72 5.11 2.11
N VAL A 83 -10.98 4.99 0.81
CA VAL A 83 -11.34 3.71 0.17
C VAL A 83 -10.16 2.74 0.19
N SER A 84 -8.95 3.20 -0.14
CA SER A 84 -7.74 2.37 -0.06
C SER A 84 -7.51 1.85 1.36
N SER A 85 -7.64 2.73 2.35
CA SER A 85 -7.50 2.36 3.76
C SER A 85 -8.58 1.37 4.17
N LEU A 86 -9.84 1.61 3.79
CA LEU A 86 -10.95 0.71 4.12
C LEU A 86 -10.70 -0.71 3.56
N ILE A 87 -10.30 -0.83 2.29
CA ILE A 87 -9.99 -2.11 1.67
C ILE A 87 -8.86 -2.82 2.43
N TYR A 88 -7.75 -2.13 2.70
CA TYR A 88 -6.61 -2.71 3.42
C TYR A 88 -6.98 -3.14 4.86
N PHE A 89 -7.58 -2.23 5.64
CA PHE A 89 -7.88 -2.47 7.04
C PHE A 89 -8.98 -3.50 7.26
N LEU A 90 -9.82 -3.77 6.27
CA LEU A 90 -10.75 -4.90 6.30
C LEU A 90 -9.99 -6.24 6.47
N PHE A 91 -8.85 -6.39 5.81
CA PHE A 91 -7.98 -7.56 5.94
C PHE A 91 -7.07 -7.55 7.19
N THR A 92 -7.21 -6.56 8.08
CA THR A 92 -6.58 -6.61 9.40
C THR A 92 -7.47 -7.28 10.45
N ILE A 93 -8.74 -7.51 10.13
CA ILE A 93 -9.68 -8.30 10.96
C ILE A 93 -9.19 -9.75 10.96
N PRO A 94 -9.05 -10.43 12.11
CA PRO A 94 -8.43 -11.75 12.21
C PRO A 94 -8.93 -12.78 11.19
N LEU A 95 -10.26 -12.89 11.03
CA LEU A 95 -10.87 -13.82 10.08
C LEU A 95 -10.39 -13.58 8.64
N LEU A 96 -10.48 -12.35 8.14
CA LEU A 96 -10.10 -12.01 6.76
C LEU A 96 -8.59 -12.01 6.56
N LYS A 97 -7.84 -11.60 7.59
CA LYS A 97 -6.38 -11.68 7.63
C LYS A 97 -5.92 -13.11 7.41
N ASP A 98 -6.43 -14.04 8.22
CA ASP A 98 -6.01 -15.44 8.18
C ASP A 98 -6.46 -16.12 6.89
N MET A 99 -7.66 -15.79 6.38
CA MET A 99 -8.11 -16.26 5.08
C MET A 99 -7.18 -15.81 3.94
N LEU A 100 -6.78 -14.53 3.93
CA LEU A 100 -5.93 -13.99 2.87
C LEU A 100 -4.50 -14.56 2.95
N ILE A 101 -3.94 -14.72 4.16
CA ILE A 101 -2.63 -15.33 4.35
C ILE A 101 -2.65 -16.79 3.88
N LYS A 102 -3.63 -17.59 4.31
CA LYS A 102 -3.78 -19.00 3.89
C LYS A 102 -3.94 -19.13 2.38
N HIS A 103 -4.75 -18.27 1.77
CA HIS A 103 -4.93 -18.27 0.31
C HIS A 103 -3.63 -17.91 -0.41
N THR A 104 -2.88 -16.91 0.09
CA THR A 104 -1.58 -16.52 -0.48
C THR A 104 -0.57 -17.66 -0.39
N ILE A 105 -0.51 -18.36 0.75
CA ILE A 105 0.36 -19.53 0.95
C ILE A 105 0.00 -20.63 -0.05
N PHE A 106 -1.27 -21.01 -0.13
CA PHE A 106 -1.74 -22.04 -1.06
C PHE A 106 -1.33 -21.74 -2.51
N MET A 107 -1.55 -20.50 -2.95
CA MET A 107 -1.23 -20.08 -4.32
C MET A 107 0.28 -19.98 -4.56
N THR A 108 1.05 -19.54 -3.56
CA THR A 108 2.52 -19.50 -3.63
C THR A 108 3.11 -20.90 -3.74
N VAL A 109 2.66 -21.84 -2.90
CA VAL A 109 3.15 -23.23 -2.90
C VAL A 109 2.81 -23.94 -4.19
N ASN A 110 1.56 -23.84 -4.67
CA ASN A 110 1.16 -24.50 -5.92
C ASN A 110 1.93 -23.96 -7.13
N LEU A 111 2.12 -22.64 -7.21
CA LEU A 111 2.90 -22.04 -8.28
C LEU A 111 4.38 -22.44 -8.17
N ALA A 112 4.96 -22.45 -6.97
CA ALA A 112 6.34 -22.90 -6.74
C ALA A 112 6.57 -24.35 -7.18
N ASN A 113 5.67 -25.26 -6.77
CA ASN A 113 5.70 -26.67 -7.14
C ASN A 113 5.60 -26.84 -8.66
N SER A 114 4.76 -26.03 -9.34
CA SER A 114 4.67 -26.04 -10.81
C SER A 114 5.95 -25.56 -11.52
N LEU A 115 6.78 -24.78 -10.83
CA LEU A 115 8.07 -24.29 -11.30
C LEU A 115 9.24 -25.21 -10.90
N GLY A 116 8.97 -26.34 -10.22
CA GLY A 116 9.96 -27.33 -9.82
C GLY A 116 10.57 -27.12 -8.42
N PHE A 117 10.05 -26.18 -7.63
CA PHE A 117 10.46 -26.01 -6.24
C PHE A 117 9.56 -26.83 -5.32
N GLU A 118 10.10 -27.80 -4.57
CA GLU A 118 9.34 -28.67 -3.66
C GLU A 118 8.95 -27.96 -2.35
N PHE A 119 8.05 -26.99 -2.44
CA PHE A 119 7.57 -26.24 -1.28
C PHE A 119 6.51 -27.02 -0.52
N THR A 120 6.60 -27.00 0.81
CA THR A 120 5.55 -27.48 1.71
C THR A 120 5.09 -26.35 2.62
N SER A 121 3.88 -26.45 3.19
CA SER A 121 3.35 -25.41 4.09
C SER A 121 2.70 -26.01 5.32
N SER A 122 2.88 -25.34 6.47
CA SER A 122 2.15 -25.60 7.71
C SER A 122 1.82 -24.27 8.37
N ASP A 123 0.56 -24.08 8.75
CA ASP A 123 0.03 -22.83 9.29
C ASP A 123 0.34 -21.61 8.41
N ASN A 124 1.09 -20.65 8.94
CA ASN A 124 1.53 -19.43 8.22
C ASN A 124 2.94 -19.56 7.63
N PHE A 125 3.54 -20.75 7.65
CA PHE A 125 4.91 -20.98 7.21
C PHE A 125 4.98 -21.76 5.90
N ILE A 126 5.90 -21.35 5.03
CA ILE A 126 6.35 -22.12 3.88
C ILE A 126 7.73 -22.69 4.20
N TYR A 127 7.92 -23.98 3.92
CA TYR A 127 9.14 -24.74 4.16
C TYR A 127 9.79 -25.15 2.85
N TYR A 128 11.11 -24.99 2.78
CA TYR A 128 11.93 -25.41 1.65
C TYR A 128 13.38 -25.62 2.10
N ASN A 129 14.00 -26.74 1.70
CA ASN A 129 15.37 -27.12 2.06
C ASN A 129 15.73 -26.94 3.54
N GLY A 130 14.86 -27.38 4.45
CA GLY A 130 15.08 -27.29 5.90
C GLY A 130 14.94 -25.88 6.50
N ARG A 131 14.52 -24.89 5.72
CA ARG A 131 14.27 -23.51 6.16
C ARG A 131 12.80 -23.18 6.11
N ARG A 132 12.39 -22.22 6.94
CA ARG A 132 11.00 -21.74 7.00
C ARG A 132 10.92 -20.23 6.83
N VAL A 133 9.90 -19.77 6.11
CA VAL A 133 9.56 -18.35 5.94
C VAL A 133 8.11 -18.15 6.36
N GLU A 134 7.87 -17.20 7.26
CA GLU A 134 6.50 -16.83 7.67
C GLU A 134 5.89 -15.88 6.64
N ILE A 135 4.67 -16.18 6.20
CA ILE A 135 3.86 -15.27 5.38
C ILE A 135 2.95 -14.47 6.31
N ILE A 136 3.24 -13.18 6.41
CA ILE A 136 2.43 -12.20 7.13
C ILE A 136 1.55 -11.41 6.15
N LEU A 137 0.64 -10.59 6.67
CA LEU A 137 -0.27 -9.78 5.85
C LEU A 137 0.48 -8.91 4.81
N ALA A 138 1.63 -8.33 5.17
CA ALA A 138 2.45 -7.53 4.26
C ALA A 138 3.06 -8.34 3.08
N CYS A 139 3.11 -9.67 3.18
CA CYS A 139 3.57 -10.57 2.12
C CYS A 139 2.44 -11.01 1.16
N THR A 140 1.22 -10.54 1.37
CA THR A 140 0.06 -10.86 0.51
C THR A 140 -0.13 -9.89 -0.66
N GLY A 141 0.62 -8.78 -0.67
CA GLY A 141 0.48 -7.71 -1.67
C GLY A 141 -0.76 -6.83 -1.49
N ILE A 142 -1.54 -7.03 -0.42
CA ILE A 142 -2.81 -6.34 -0.19
C ILE A 142 -2.70 -4.83 -0.11
N GLU A 143 -1.59 -4.29 0.40
CA GLU A 143 -1.37 -2.84 0.50
C GLU A 143 -1.42 -2.17 -0.88
N SER A 144 -0.68 -2.73 -1.84
CA SER A 144 -0.65 -2.22 -3.22
C SER A 144 -1.96 -2.51 -3.94
N MET A 145 -2.53 -3.71 -3.78
CA MET A 145 -3.81 -4.05 -4.40
C MET A 145 -4.95 -3.15 -3.89
N ALA A 146 -4.99 -2.82 -2.60
CA ALA A 146 -5.98 -1.93 -2.01
C ALA A 146 -5.89 -0.50 -2.59
N LEU A 147 -4.67 0.02 -2.75
CA LEU A 147 -4.43 1.34 -3.35
C LEU A 147 -4.96 1.40 -4.80
N PHE A 148 -4.59 0.43 -5.63
CA PHE A 148 -5.04 0.40 -7.02
C PHE A 148 -6.52 0.03 -7.17
N SER A 149 -7.08 -0.77 -6.27
CA SER A 149 -8.51 -1.06 -6.23
C SER A 149 -9.34 0.19 -5.88
N ALA A 150 -8.83 1.06 -5.02
CA ALA A 150 -9.52 2.29 -4.65
C ALA A 150 -9.75 3.23 -5.84
N ILE A 151 -8.83 3.24 -6.81
CA ILE A 151 -8.93 4.04 -8.04
C ILE A 151 -10.24 3.75 -8.79
N LEU A 152 -10.72 2.49 -8.77
CA LEU A 152 -11.97 2.06 -9.40
C LEU A 152 -13.18 2.88 -8.89
N PHE A 153 -13.17 3.24 -7.61
CA PHE A 153 -14.28 3.90 -6.92
C PHE A 153 -14.08 5.40 -6.77
N SER A 154 -12.83 5.88 -6.74
CA SER A 154 -12.50 7.26 -6.37
C SER A 154 -12.37 8.22 -7.55
N VAL A 155 -12.17 7.72 -8.77
CA VAL A 155 -11.95 8.54 -9.97
C VAL A 155 -13.22 8.65 -10.80
N ASN A 156 -13.53 9.86 -11.29
CA ASN A 156 -14.66 10.06 -12.20
C ASN A 156 -14.27 9.86 -13.67
N ALA A 157 -14.16 8.60 -14.10
CA ALA A 157 -13.90 8.21 -15.49
C ALA A 157 -14.96 7.24 -16.04
N GLU A 158 -14.92 6.89 -17.33
CA GLU A 158 -15.78 5.84 -17.88
C GLU A 158 -15.47 4.47 -17.23
N ILE A 159 -16.52 3.70 -16.92
CA ILE A 159 -16.36 2.41 -16.21
C ILE A 159 -15.42 1.43 -16.94
N ARG A 160 -15.40 1.46 -18.28
CA ARG A 160 -14.49 0.64 -19.09
C ARG A 160 -13.02 0.94 -18.81
N ARG A 161 -12.67 2.22 -18.69
CA ARG A 161 -11.30 2.67 -18.38
C ARG A 161 -10.93 2.34 -16.94
N ARG A 162 -11.88 2.46 -16.01
CA ARG A 162 -11.67 2.08 -14.59
C ARG A 162 -11.39 0.59 -14.45
N ILE A 163 -12.19 -0.27 -15.10
CA ILE A 163 -11.98 -1.72 -15.10
C ILE A 163 -10.67 -2.08 -15.80
N ALA A 164 -10.33 -1.44 -16.92
CA ALA A 164 -9.05 -1.66 -17.59
C ALA A 164 -7.86 -1.32 -16.68
N ALA A 165 -7.89 -0.17 -15.99
CA ALA A 165 -6.87 0.21 -15.02
C ALA A 165 -6.76 -0.79 -13.86
N PHE A 166 -7.89 -1.30 -13.36
CA PHE A 166 -7.91 -2.36 -12.35
C PHE A 166 -7.25 -3.66 -12.87
N LEU A 167 -7.60 -4.12 -14.07
CA LEU A 167 -7.09 -5.37 -14.65
C LEU A 167 -5.59 -5.34 -14.95
N ILE A 168 -5.03 -4.20 -15.34
CA ILE A 168 -3.59 -4.07 -15.55
C ILE A 168 -2.78 -3.88 -14.26
N SER A 169 -3.45 -3.59 -13.14
CA SER A 169 -2.79 -3.31 -11.86
C SER A 169 -2.97 -4.45 -10.88
N VAL A 170 -4.19 -4.68 -10.37
CA VAL A 170 -4.43 -5.58 -9.23
C VAL A 170 -4.05 -7.03 -9.53
N PRO A 171 -4.46 -7.66 -10.65
CA PRO A 171 -4.02 -9.01 -11.00
C PRO A 171 -2.50 -9.10 -11.21
N VAL A 172 -1.88 -8.08 -11.81
CA VAL A 172 -0.44 -8.06 -12.05
C VAL A 172 0.33 -7.98 -10.72
N ILE A 173 -0.11 -7.11 -9.80
CA ILE A 173 0.45 -7.00 -8.44
C ILE A 173 0.34 -8.32 -7.71
N TYR A 174 -0.82 -9.00 -7.81
CA TYR A 174 -1.04 -10.29 -7.18
C TYR A 174 -0.03 -11.33 -7.69
N VAL A 175 0.11 -11.49 -9.01
CA VAL A 175 1.06 -12.44 -9.62
C VAL A 175 2.51 -12.10 -9.24
N LEU A 176 2.90 -10.84 -9.35
CA LEU A 176 4.24 -10.40 -8.96
C LEU A 176 4.54 -10.64 -7.47
N ASN A 177 3.52 -10.51 -6.61
CA ASN A 177 3.66 -10.82 -5.20
C ASN A 177 3.86 -12.32 -4.94
N LEU A 178 3.15 -13.20 -5.66
CA LEU A 178 3.41 -14.64 -5.58
C LEU A 178 4.85 -14.95 -6.01
N LEU A 179 5.31 -14.40 -7.14
CA LEU A 179 6.68 -14.58 -7.63
C LEU A 179 7.73 -14.05 -6.63
N ARG A 180 7.45 -12.91 -6.00
CA ARG A 180 8.29 -12.36 -4.92
C ARG A 180 8.42 -13.34 -3.76
N ASN A 181 7.30 -13.92 -3.30
CA ASN A 181 7.33 -14.89 -2.20
C ASN A 181 8.11 -16.16 -2.59
N ILE A 182 7.90 -16.68 -3.80
CA ILE A 182 8.66 -17.83 -4.32
C ILE A 182 10.15 -17.51 -4.34
N PHE A 183 10.52 -16.36 -4.89
CA PHE A 183 11.91 -15.91 -4.95
C PHE A 183 12.55 -15.84 -3.56
N ILE A 184 11.88 -15.25 -2.57
CA ILE A 184 12.41 -15.14 -1.21
C ILE A 184 12.61 -16.53 -0.58
N VAL A 185 11.62 -17.41 -0.69
CA VAL A 185 11.69 -18.76 -0.10
C VAL A 185 12.76 -19.60 -0.79
N ALA A 186 12.82 -19.58 -2.12
CA ALA A 186 13.81 -20.31 -2.91
C ALA A 186 15.24 -19.81 -2.64
N ALA A 187 15.45 -18.49 -2.71
CA ALA A 187 16.76 -17.89 -2.45
C ALA A 187 17.26 -18.17 -1.04
N PHE A 188 16.36 -18.15 -0.05
CA PHE A 188 16.70 -18.47 1.33
C PHE A 188 16.99 -19.95 1.54
N GLY A 189 16.18 -20.84 0.95
CA GLY A 189 16.32 -22.30 1.00
C GLY A 189 17.62 -22.80 0.37
N GLU A 190 17.95 -22.29 -0.81
CA GLU A 190 19.13 -22.69 -1.59
C GLU A 190 20.41 -21.91 -1.24
N ASN A 191 20.36 -20.98 -0.30
CA ASN A 191 21.49 -20.11 0.06
C ASN A 191 22.11 -19.35 -1.12
N TRP A 192 21.30 -18.83 -2.06
CA TRP A 192 21.81 -18.11 -3.24
C TRP A 192 22.78 -16.96 -2.91
N PHE A 193 22.65 -16.36 -1.70
CA PHE A 193 23.51 -15.28 -1.23
C PHE A 193 24.19 -15.60 0.12
N GLY A 194 24.40 -16.89 0.44
CA GLY A 194 25.03 -17.34 1.68
C GLY A 194 24.19 -17.09 2.93
N GLU A 195 24.83 -16.81 4.07
CA GLU A 195 24.15 -16.61 5.37
C GLU A 195 23.11 -15.49 5.35
N ASN A 196 23.35 -14.45 4.53
CA ASN A 196 22.47 -13.29 4.39
C ASN A 196 21.38 -13.48 3.32
N SER A 197 21.13 -14.70 2.84
CA SER A 197 20.19 -14.94 1.74
C SER A 197 18.80 -14.36 1.97
N PHE A 198 18.27 -14.47 3.19
CA PHE A 198 16.98 -13.86 3.52
C PHE A 198 17.03 -12.33 3.44
N TYR A 199 18.07 -11.72 4.01
CA TYR A 199 18.23 -10.27 4.00
C TYR A 199 18.35 -9.72 2.58
N VAL A 200 19.24 -10.30 1.77
CA VAL A 200 19.47 -9.88 0.38
C VAL A 200 18.21 -10.09 -0.46
N ALA A 201 17.54 -11.24 -0.34
CA ALA A 201 16.33 -11.51 -1.11
C ALA A 201 15.16 -10.61 -0.69
N HIS A 202 14.90 -10.47 0.62
CA HIS A 202 13.73 -9.77 1.15
C HIS A 202 13.90 -8.26 1.24
N HIS A 203 14.99 -7.78 1.84
CA HIS A 203 15.19 -6.36 2.14
C HIS A 203 15.86 -5.58 1.01
N VAL A 204 16.56 -6.25 0.09
CA VAL A 204 17.26 -5.59 -1.02
C VAL A 204 16.53 -5.87 -2.34
N ILE A 205 16.67 -7.08 -2.88
CA ILE A 205 16.24 -7.39 -4.25
C ILE A 205 14.73 -7.25 -4.41
N SER A 206 13.95 -7.88 -3.52
CA SER A 206 12.49 -7.84 -3.61
C SER A 206 11.91 -6.44 -3.45
N LYS A 207 12.48 -5.61 -2.55
CA LYS A 207 12.02 -4.22 -2.37
C LYS A 207 12.28 -3.40 -3.63
N VAL A 208 13.48 -3.50 -4.20
CA VAL A 208 13.84 -2.79 -5.44
C VAL A 208 12.94 -3.21 -6.60
N LEU A 209 12.77 -4.52 -6.84
CA LEU A 209 11.92 -5.04 -7.91
C LEU A 209 10.45 -4.63 -7.72
N ALA A 210 9.93 -4.69 -6.50
CA ALA A 210 8.57 -4.25 -6.20
C ALA A 210 8.38 -2.74 -6.47
N THR A 211 9.35 -1.89 -6.11
CA THR A 211 9.31 -0.45 -6.41
C THR A 211 9.28 -0.21 -7.92
N PHE A 212 10.17 -0.86 -8.69
CA PHE A 212 10.16 -0.74 -10.15
C PHE A 212 8.83 -1.20 -10.76
N ALA A 213 8.30 -2.35 -10.31
CA ALA A 213 7.01 -2.85 -10.77
C ALA A 213 5.87 -1.85 -10.48
N LEU A 214 5.81 -1.28 -9.28
CA LEU A 214 4.80 -0.30 -8.91
C LEU A 214 4.88 0.99 -9.72
N ILE A 215 6.09 1.45 -10.08
CA ILE A 215 6.28 2.58 -10.98
C ILE A 215 5.70 2.26 -12.36
N LEU A 216 6.05 1.10 -12.93
CA LEU A 216 5.55 0.69 -14.25
C LEU A 216 4.03 0.53 -14.28
N ILE A 217 3.45 -0.10 -13.24
CA ILE A 217 2.00 -0.24 -13.09
C ILE A 217 1.35 1.13 -12.96
N SER A 218 1.92 2.04 -12.15
CA SER A 218 1.40 3.41 -12.01
C SER A 218 1.39 4.15 -13.34
N LEU A 219 2.47 4.06 -14.13
CA LEU A 219 2.55 4.66 -15.46
C LEU A 219 1.51 4.06 -16.42
N GLY A 220 1.32 2.74 -16.38
CA GLY A 220 0.26 2.07 -17.14
C GLY A 220 -1.13 2.58 -16.75
N VAL A 221 -1.40 2.72 -15.45
CA VAL A 221 -2.67 3.25 -14.93
C VAL A 221 -2.86 4.71 -15.34
N PHE A 222 -1.85 5.57 -15.27
CA PHE A 222 -1.94 6.96 -15.71
C PHE A 222 -2.23 7.09 -17.21
N LYS A 223 -1.73 6.16 -18.04
CA LYS A 223 -2.04 6.14 -19.47
C LYS A 223 -3.51 5.81 -19.74
N ILE A 224 -4.13 4.97 -18.91
CA ILE A 224 -5.55 4.58 -19.04
C ILE A 224 -6.46 5.61 -18.35
N LEU A 225 -6.02 6.16 -17.22
CA LEU A 225 -6.71 7.11 -16.35
C LEU A 225 -5.84 8.35 -16.07
N PRO A 226 -5.68 9.27 -17.05
CA PRO A 226 -5.06 10.58 -16.84
C PRO A 226 -5.63 11.35 -15.66
N GLU A 227 -6.90 11.13 -15.28
CA GLU A 227 -7.55 11.79 -14.15
C GLU A 227 -6.81 11.52 -12.81
N VAL A 228 -6.16 10.35 -12.68
CA VAL A 228 -5.31 10.05 -11.51
C VAL A 228 -4.06 10.91 -11.52
N ALA A 229 -3.42 11.07 -12.68
CA ALA A 229 -2.25 11.93 -12.82
C ALA A 229 -2.61 13.41 -12.60
N ASP A 230 -3.73 13.86 -13.13
CA ASP A 230 -4.26 15.21 -12.94
C ASP A 230 -4.54 15.48 -11.46
N MET A 231 -5.11 14.51 -10.73
CA MET A 231 -5.31 14.62 -9.28
C MET A 231 -3.99 14.85 -8.53
N ILE A 232 -2.93 14.12 -8.87
CA ILE A 232 -1.60 14.28 -8.26
C ILE A 232 -1.02 15.66 -8.58
N VAL A 233 -1.10 16.09 -9.83
CA VAL A 233 -0.60 17.41 -10.27
C VAL A 233 -1.37 18.53 -9.59
N ASN A 234 -2.70 18.42 -9.49
CA ASN A 234 -3.56 19.40 -8.81
C ASN A 234 -3.27 19.46 -7.31
N LEU A 235 -3.04 18.31 -6.65
CA LEU A 235 -2.62 18.27 -5.26
C LEU A 235 -1.32 19.03 -5.06
N LYS A 236 -0.29 18.75 -5.88
CA LYS A 236 0.99 19.45 -5.84
C LYS A 236 0.82 20.97 -6.05
N ASN A 237 0.05 21.36 -7.07
CA ASN A 237 -0.14 22.77 -7.40
C ASN A 237 -0.86 23.51 -6.27
N GLU A 238 -1.85 22.90 -5.63
CA GLU A 238 -2.58 23.50 -4.52
C GLU A 238 -1.72 23.63 -3.25
N LEU A 239 -0.91 22.61 -2.95
CA LEU A 239 0.10 22.67 -1.88
C LEU A 239 1.06 23.84 -2.12
N VAL A 240 1.67 23.92 -3.30
CA VAL A 240 2.60 25.01 -3.63
C VAL A 240 1.92 26.38 -3.59
N ARG A 241 0.72 26.51 -4.18
CA ARG A 241 -0.03 27.78 -4.22
C ARG A 241 -0.34 28.29 -2.81
N THR A 242 -0.76 27.41 -1.90
CA THR A 242 -1.19 27.77 -0.55
C THR A 242 -0.05 28.24 0.33
N TRP A 243 1.15 27.69 0.13
CA TRP A 243 2.32 28.00 0.96
C TRP A 243 3.29 29.01 0.33
N ARG A 244 3.28 29.17 -1.00
CA ARG A 244 4.09 30.19 -1.71
C ARG A 244 3.48 31.60 -1.68
N LYS A 245 2.16 31.74 -1.51
CA LYS A 245 1.46 33.04 -1.39
C LYS A 245 1.27 33.50 0.07
N SER A 246 2.15 33.06 0.98
CA SER A 246 2.05 33.36 2.42
C SER A 246 2.81 34.63 2.84
N ASP A 247 3.38 35.35 1.87
CA ASP A 247 4.04 36.66 2.02
C ASP A 247 3.19 37.73 1.32
#